data_AF-A0A3B3ZAU6-F1
#
_entry.id   AF-A0A3B3ZAU6-F1
#
_cell.length_a   1.000
_cell.length_b   1.000
_cell.length_c   1.000
_cell.angle_alpha   90.00
_cell.angle_beta   90.00
_cell.angle_gamma   90.00
#
_symmetry.space_group_name_H-M   'P 1'
#
loop_
_entity.id
_entity.type
_entity.pdbx_description
1 polymer ?
#
loop_
_entity_poly.entity_id
_entity_poly.type
_entity_poly.pdbx_seq_one_letter_code
_entity_poly.pdbx_strand_id
1 'polypeptide(L)'
;MVVIFNSSRAYVNLAAEVGLWVILRPGPYICAEWDLGGLPSWLLCDKNMQLRTSYPGFMEAVNQYFDKLMTVIKPLLYKEGGPVIALQIENEYGSYAKDKDYMKLIKQVSTHLRGLEVCLCVGKMKINFNSQPQKPVMVMEYWSGWFDVWGEHHHVFHYEDMLNVVSEILERGISINFYMFHGGTSFGFMNGAMDLGTYKPQVTSYDYDAPLSEAGDCTEKYHALRNLIRVGLHSSNFYNN
;
A
#
# COMPACT_ATOMS: atom_id res chain seq x y z
N MET A 1 6.01 9.78 5.42
CA MET A 1 6.01 8.36 5.81
C MET A 1 4.58 7.89 5.71
N VAL A 2 4.33 6.90 4.87
CA VAL A 2 2.99 6.45 4.45
C VAL A 2 2.60 5.26 5.31
N VAL A 3 1.37 5.24 5.82
CA VAL A 3 0.87 4.09 6.56
C VAL A 3 -0.28 3.42 5.82
N ILE A 4 -0.09 2.13 5.58
CA ILE A 4 -1.02 1.24 4.90
C ILE A 4 -1.35 0.14 5.90
N PHE A 5 -2.56 0.18 6.44
CA PHE A 5 -3.45 -0.96 6.72
C PHE A 5 -4.52 -0.52 7.72
N ASN A 6 -5.80 -0.77 7.39
CA ASN A 6 -6.99 -0.76 8.25
C ASN A 6 -6.89 0.09 9.54
N SER A 7 -6.37 1.30 9.40
CA SER A 7 -5.86 2.07 10.53
C SER A 7 -7.07 2.65 11.22
N SER A 8 -7.23 2.27 12.49
CA SER A 8 -8.21 2.93 13.34
C SER A 8 -7.99 4.45 13.25
N ARG A 9 -9.06 5.23 13.40
CA ARG A 9 -8.98 6.70 13.44
C ARG A 9 -7.85 7.19 14.35
N ALA A 10 -7.62 6.50 15.46
CA ALA A 10 -6.55 6.80 16.41
C ALA A 10 -5.15 6.73 15.76
N TYR A 11 -4.89 5.71 14.93
CA TYR A 11 -3.60 5.56 14.28
C TYR A 11 -3.35 6.69 13.25
N VAL A 12 -4.36 7.05 12.46
CA VAL A 12 -4.25 8.17 11.50
C VAL A 12 -4.02 9.50 12.22
N ASN A 13 -4.69 9.72 13.36
CA ASN A 13 -4.48 10.90 14.18
C ASN A 13 -3.07 10.92 14.80
N LEU A 14 -2.57 9.79 15.28
CA LEU A 14 -1.20 9.70 15.81
C LEU A 14 -0.16 10.08 14.74
N ALA A 15 -0.35 9.63 13.50
CA ALA A 15 0.50 10.05 12.39
C ALA A 15 0.47 11.58 12.20
N ALA A 16 -0.71 12.20 12.28
CA ALA A 16 -0.84 13.66 12.22
C ALA A 16 -0.13 14.37 13.39
N GLU A 17 -0.25 13.85 14.61
CA GLU A 17 0.38 14.40 15.81
C GLU A 17 1.90 14.43 15.72
N VAL A 18 2.51 13.44 15.04
CA VAL A 18 3.96 13.43 14.77
C VAL A 18 4.34 14.12 13.46
N GLY A 19 3.41 14.86 12.83
CA GLY A 19 3.66 15.68 11.64
C GLY A 19 3.75 14.90 10.33
N LEU A 20 3.15 13.71 10.25
CA LEU A 20 3.14 12.88 9.05
C LEU A 20 1.83 12.99 8.26
N TRP A 21 1.96 13.12 6.95
CA TRP A 21 0.87 12.92 5.99
C TRP A 21 0.59 11.44 5.73
N VAL A 22 -0.65 11.12 5.38
CA VAL A 22 -1.11 9.74 5.18
C VAL A 22 -1.62 9.53 3.76
N ILE A 23 -1.19 8.43 3.14
CA ILE A 23 -1.77 7.88 1.91
C ILE A 23 -2.50 6.60 2.32
N LEU A 24 -3.83 6.58 2.22
CA LEU A 24 -4.60 5.40 2.62
C LEU A 24 -4.87 4.49 1.43
N ARG A 25 -4.81 3.18 1.66
CA ARG A 25 -5.21 2.16 0.67
C ARG A 25 -6.31 1.27 1.26
N PRO A 26 -7.56 1.73 1.24
CA PRO A 26 -8.67 1.03 1.89
C PRO A 26 -9.13 -0.27 1.23
N GLY A 27 -8.60 -0.67 0.06
CA GLY A 27 -9.03 -1.88 -0.62
C GLY A 27 -10.18 -1.64 -1.61
N PRO A 28 -11.12 -2.60 -1.79
CA PRO A 28 -11.52 -3.63 -0.82
C PRO A 28 -10.58 -4.85 -0.77
N TYR A 29 -9.81 -5.08 -1.82
CA TYR A 29 -8.70 -6.04 -1.84
C TYR A 29 -7.37 -5.29 -1.71
N ILE A 30 -6.45 -5.80 -0.88
CA ILE A 30 -5.18 -5.14 -0.55
C ILE A 30 -3.94 -6.00 -0.78
N CYS A 31 -4.11 -7.29 -1.13
CA CYS A 31 -3.00 -8.24 -1.24
C CYS A 31 -2.22 -8.34 0.08
N ALA A 32 -0.96 -7.88 0.08
CA ALA A 32 -0.12 -7.64 1.24
C ALA A 32 0.12 -8.87 2.13
N GLU A 33 0.24 -10.04 1.49
CA GLU A 33 0.53 -11.30 2.17
C GLU A 33 -0.38 -11.58 3.37
N TRP A 34 -1.61 -11.06 3.29
CA TRP A 34 -2.62 -11.13 4.33
C TRP A 34 -3.70 -12.13 3.93
N ASP A 35 -4.37 -12.73 4.92
CA ASP A 35 -5.41 -13.72 4.68
C ASP A 35 -6.46 -13.21 3.69
N LEU A 36 -6.69 -14.03 2.65
CA LEU A 36 -7.53 -13.75 1.47
C LEU A 36 -7.33 -12.33 0.86
N GLY A 37 -6.13 -11.75 1.01
CA GLY A 37 -5.80 -10.39 0.59
C GLY A 37 -6.69 -9.32 1.20
N GLY A 38 -7.11 -9.52 2.46
CA GLY A 38 -7.97 -8.63 3.24
C GLY A 38 -9.47 -8.82 3.02
N LEU A 39 -9.88 -9.69 2.09
CA LEU A 39 -11.28 -9.97 1.85
C LEU A 39 -11.82 -10.91 2.94
N PRO A 40 -13.04 -10.70 3.46
CA PRO A 40 -13.56 -11.55 4.51
C PRO A 40 -13.98 -12.92 3.96
N SER A 41 -13.59 -13.98 4.66
CA SER A 41 -13.81 -15.38 4.26
C SER A 41 -15.29 -15.77 4.11
N TRP A 42 -16.22 -15.08 4.78
CA TRP A 42 -17.67 -15.34 4.64
C TRP A 42 -18.18 -15.08 3.22
N LEU A 43 -17.46 -14.32 2.39
CA LEU A 43 -17.79 -14.19 0.97
C LEU A 43 -17.76 -15.55 0.26
N LEU A 44 -16.91 -16.46 0.72
CA LEU A 44 -16.76 -17.81 0.16
C LEU A 44 -17.91 -18.76 0.56
N CYS A 45 -18.82 -18.34 1.44
CA CYS A 45 -20.03 -19.11 1.73
C CYS A 45 -20.97 -19.18 0.51
N ASP A 46 -20.91 -18.19 -0.38
CA ASP A 46 -21.55 -18.24 -1.69
C ASP A 46 -20.68 -19.06 -2.65
N LYS A 47 -21.19 -20.21 -3.08
CA LYS A 47 -20.50 -21.14 -3.99
C LYS A 47 -20.25 -20.55 -5.38
N ASN A 48 -20.98 -19.50 -5.77
CA ASN A 48 -20.83 -18.82 -7.05
C ASN A 48 -20.02 -17.53 -6.94
N MET A 49 -19.42 -17.25 -5.77
CA MET A 49 -18.69 -16.02 -5.51
C MET A 49 -17.58 -15.82 -6.52
N GLN A 50 -17.53 -14.62 -7.09
CA GLN A 50 -16.45 -14.16 -7.95
C GLN A 50 -15.85 -12.91 -7.31
N LEU A 51 -14.78 -13.12 -6.54
CA LEU A 51 -14.07 -12.05 -5.86
C LEU A 51 -13.43 -11.10 -6.89
N ARG A 52 -13.46 -9.79 -6.60
CA ARG A 52 -12.83 -8.75 -7.42
C ARG A 52 -13.39 -8.69 -8.86
N THR A 53 -14.70 -8.88 -8.99
CA THR A 53 -15.44 -8.70 -10.24
C THR A 53 -16.72 -7.90 -9.99
N SER A 54 -17.47 -7.62 -11.04
CA SER A 54 -18.80 -6.98 -10.99
C SER A 54 -19.91 -7.91 -10.47
N TYR A 55 -19.58 -9.10 -9.95
CA TYR A 55 -20.56 -10.03 -9.41
C TYR A 55 -21.44 -9.35 -8.34
N PRO A 56 -22.78 -9.37 -8.48
CA PRO A 56 -23.66 -8.60 -7.60
C PRO A 56 -23.47 -8.87 -6.11
N GLY A 57 -23.28 -10.14 -5.72
CA GLY A 57 -23.04 -10.50 -4.32
C GLY A 57 -21.74 -9.94 -3.76
N PHE A 58 -20.69 -9.84 -4.58
CA PHE A 58 -19.43 -9.22 -4.20
C PHE A 58 -19.58 -7.70 -4.12
N MET A 59 -20.19 -7.07 -5.12
CA MET A 59 -20.38 -5.62 -5.17
C MET A 59 -21.27 -5.11 -4.03
N GLU A 60 -22.28 -5.88 -3.61
CA GLU A 60 -23.12 -5.55 -2.45
C GLU A 60 -22.28 -5.49 -1.17
N ALA A 61 -21.43 -6.50 -0.92
CA ALA A 61 -20.52 -6.51 0.22
C ALA A 61 -19.54 -5.33 0.19
N VAL A 62 -18.99 -5.02 -0.99
CA VAL A 62 -18.08 -3.89 -1.19
C VAL A 62 -18.78 -2.56 -0.91
N ASN A 63 -20.01 -2.37 -1.38
CA ASN A 63 -20.81 -1.16 -1.10
C ASN A 63 -21.00 -0.98 0.41
N GLN A 64 -21.47 -2.02 1.10
CA GLN A 64 -21.67 -1.97 2.55
C GLN A 64 -20.38 -1.66 3.33
N TYR A 65 -19.25 -2.20 2.88
CA TYR A 65 -17.94 -1.91 3.45
C TYR A 65 -17.58 -0.43 3.28
N PHE A 66 -17.66 0.09 2.05
CA PHE A 66 -17.32 1.48 1.79
C PHE A 66 -18.28 2.46 2.46
N ASP A 67 -19.58 2.19 2.50
CA ASP A 67 -20.56 3.04 3.20
C ASP A 67 -20.18 3.25 4.67
N LYS A 68 -19.77 2.18 5.36
CA LYS A 68 -19.27 2.28 6.74
C LYS A 68 -17.92 2.99 6.80
N LEU A 69 -16.97 2.59 5.98
CA LEU A 69 -15.62 3.14 5.97
C LEU A 69 -15.61 4.65 5.73
N MET A 70 -16.50 5.13 4.86
CA MET A 70 -16.65 6.53 4.52
C MET A 70 -16.97 7.42 5.72
N THR A 71 -17.79 6.93 6.65
CA THR A 71 -18.11 7.65 7.89
C THR A 71 -16.87 7.88 8.77
N VAL A 72 -15.88 6.99 8.68
CA VAL A 72 -14.64 7.04 9.46
C VAL A 72 -13.60 7.92 8.77
N ILE A 73 -13.40 7.74 7.46
CA ILE A 73 -12.32 8.37 6.68
C ILE A 73 -12.62 9.82 6.33
N LYS A 74 -13.88 10.19 6.05
CA LYS A 74 -14.23 11.55 5.59
C LYS A 74 -13.59 12.69 6.44
N PRO A 75 -13.70 12.71 7.78
CA PRO A 75 -13.09 13.79 8.56
C PRO A 75 -11.55 13.75 8.62
N LEU A 76 -10.92 12.67 8.14
CA LEU A 76 -9.47 12.52 8.10
C LEU A 76 -8.86 13.05 6.79
N LEU A 77 -9.69 13.42 5.82
CA LEU A 77 -9.26 13.92 4.53
C LEU A 77 -8.63 15.30 4.65
N TYR A 78 -7.57 15.55 3.88
CA TYR A 78 -6.89 16.85 3.84
C TYR A 78 -7.82 18.03 3.58
N LYS A 79 -8.80 17.85 2.68
CA LYS A 79 -9.82 18.87 2.39
C LYS A 79 -10.76 19.18 3.55
N GLU A 80 -10.88 18.27 4.50
CA GLU A 80 -11.67 18.40 5.74
C GLU A 80 -10.76 18.76 6.94
N GLY A 81 -9.47 19.07 6.70
CA GLY A 81 -8.49 19.44 7.73
C GLY A 81 -7.69 18.28 8.34
N GLY A 82 -7.84 17.05 7.82
CA GLY A 82 -7.11 15.88 8.31
C GLY A 82 -5.77 15.59 7.58
N PRO A 83 -5.05 14.54 7.97
CA PRO A 83 -3.73 14.22 7.41
C PRO A 83 -3.74 13.40 6.11
N VAL A 84 -4.91 12.95 5.64
CA VAL A 84 -5.00 12.04 4.48
C VAL A 84 -4.95 12.83 3.18
N ILE A 85 -3.85 12.72 2.44
CA ILE A 85 -3.57 13.48 1.21
C ILE A 85 -3.91 12.71 -0.07
N ALA A 86 -3.94 11.38 -0.02
CA ALA A 86 -4.27 10.55 -1.18
C ALA A 86 -4.92 9.22 -0.76
N LEU A 87 -5.70 8.65 -1.68
CA LEU A 87 -6.37 7.36 -1.54
C LEU A 87 -6.06 6.47 -2.74
N GLN A 88 -5.72 5.20 -2.47
CA GLN A 88 -5.66 4.15 -3.50
C GLN A 88 -6.87 3.23 -3.35
N ILE A 89 -7.64 3.10 -4.44
CA ILE A 89 -8.78 2.19 -4.49
C ILE A 89 -8.38 0.95 -5.29
N GLU A 90 -8.72 -0.22 -4.76
CA GLU A 90 -8.21 -1.51 -5.24
C GLU A 90 -6.68 -1.64 -5.12
N ASN A 91 -6.15 -2.80 -5.48
CA ASN A 91 -4.72 -3.08 -5.45
C ASN A 91 -4.31 -3.94 -6.64
N GLU A 92 -3.43 -3.39 -7.48
CA GLU A 92 -2.82 -4.09 -8.63
C GLU A 92 -3.82 -4.85 -9.52
N TYR A 93 -5.00 -4.29 -9.77
CA TYR A 93 -6.03 -4.98 -10.55
C TYR A 93 -5.57 -5.39 -11.95
N GLY A 94 -4.58 -4.70 -12.54
CA GLY A 94 -3.97 -5.08 -13.82
C GLY A 94 -3.35 -6.48 -13.82
N SER A 95 -2.92 -7.00 -12.67
CA SER A 95 -2.41 -8.37 -12.53
C SER A 95 -3.52 -9.43 -12.46
N TYR A 96 -4.76 -9.03 -12.16
CA TYR A 96 -5.94 -9.91 -12.12
C TYR A 96 -6.77 -9.79 -13.41
N ALA A 97 -7.19 -8.56 -13.75
CA ALA A 97 -7.77 -8.11 -15.01
C ALA A 97 -8.89 -8.99 -15.61
N LYS A 98 -9.65 -9.71 -14.77
CA LYS A 98 -10.71 -10.62 -15.23
C LYS A 98 -11.98 -9.91 -15.67
N ASP A 99 -12.26 -8.73 -15.11
CA ASP A 99 -13.49 -7.98 -15.37
C ASP A 99 -13.17 -6.53 -15.75
N LYS A 100 -13.55 -6.14 -16.96
CA LYS A 100 -13.27 -4.81 -17.53
C LYS A 100 -14.18 -3.72 -16.97
N ASP A 101 -15.32 -4.09 -16.39
CA ASP A 101 -16.32 -3.17 -15.88
C ASP A 101 -16.22 -2.99 -14.36
N TYR A 102 -15.65 -3.97 -13.66
CA TYR A 102 -15.40 -3.89 -12.21
C TYR A 102 -14.67 -2.61 -11.79
N MET A 103 -13.58 -2.24 -12.45
CA MET A 103 -12.85 -1.01 -12.08
C MET A 103 -13.66 0.27 -12.29
N LYS A 104 -14.59 0.29 -13.26
CA LYS A 104 -15.51 1.41 -13.43
C LYS A 104 -16.51 1.49 -12.28
N LEU A 105 -17.04 0.34 -11.86
CA LEU A 105 -17.98 0.24 -10.73
C LEU A 105 -17.29 0.62 -9.42
N ILE A 106 -16.13 0.07 -9.12
CA ILE A 106 -15.32 0.43 -7.94
C ILE A 106 -15.00 1.93 -7.92
N LYS A 107 -14.71 2.52 -9.09
CA LYS A 107 -14.56 3.97 -9.20
C LYS A 107 -15.86 4.71 -8.88
N GLN A 108 -17.03 4.22 -9.27
CA GLN A 108 -18.31 4.82 -8.95
C GLN A 108 -18.67 4.71 -7.46
N VAL A 109 -18.48 3.53 -6.85
CA VAL A 109 -18.64 3.34 -5.40
C VAL A 109 -17.74 4.31 -4.64
N SER A 110 -16.50 4.45 -5.11
CA SER A 110 -15.54 5.38 -4.54
C SER A 110 -15.83 6.85 -4.93
N THR A 111 -16.63 7.18 -5.95
CA THR A 111 -17.02 8.59 -6.24
C THR A 111 -17.92 9.22 -5.17
N HIS A 112 -18.46 8.45 -4.23
CA HIS A 112 -19.00 9.00 -2.98
C HIS A 112 -17.91 9.66 -2.11
N LEU A 113 -16.62 9.43 -2.36
CA LEU A 113 -15.44 10.17 -1.85
C LEU A 113 -15.28 11.57 -2.49
N ARG A 114 -16.38 12.27 -2.78
CA ARG A 114 -16.37 13.56 -3.51
C ARG A 114 -15.26 14.48 -3.00
N GLY A 115 -14.32 14.80 -3.89
CA GLY A 115 -13.31 15.83 -3.67
C GLY A 115 -11.86 15.37 -3.70
N LEU A 116 -11.53 14.08 -3.68
CA LEU A 116 -10.13 13.66 -3.74
C LEU A 116 -9.70 13.26 -5.15
N GLU A 117 -8.54 13.75 -5.59
CA GLU A 117 -7.82 13.13 -6.68
C GLU A 117 -7.42 11.73 -6.23
N VAL A 118 -8.22 10.74 -6.62
CA VAL A 118 -7.87 9.34 -6.46
C VAL A 118 -6.71 9.07 -7.42
N CYS A 119 -5.50 8.93 -6.88
CA CYS A 119 -4.38 8.36 -7.61
C CYS A 119 -4.63 6.86 -7.77
N LEU A 120 -5.25 6.49 -8.89
CA LEU A 120 -5.29 5.12 -9.39
C LEU A 120 -3.87 4.76 -9.86
N CYS A 121 -3.03 4.36 -8.92
CA CYS A 121 -1.72 3.80 -9.24
C CYS A 121 -1.86 2.29 -9.36
N VAL A 122 -1.54 1.78 -10.53
CA VAL A 122 -1.48 0.34 -10.80
C VAL A 122 -0.03 -0.09 -10.56
N GLY A 123 0.18 -0.90 -9.53
CA GLY A 123 1.48 -1.45 -9.18
C GLY A 123 2.05 -2.33 -10.28
N LYS A 124 3.24 -1.91 -10.76
CA LYS A 124 4.44 -2.68 -11.10
C LYS A 124 5.51 -1.67 -11.53
N MET A 125 6.79 -2.03 -11.35
CA MET A 125 8.01 -1.30 -11.76
C MET A 125 8.15 -1.00 -13.28
N LYS A 126 7.04 -0.80 -14.00
CA LYS A 126 7.01 -0.05 -15.25
C LYS A 126 6.22 1.22 -14.99
N ILE A 127 6.91 2.25 -14.50
CA ILE A 127 6.39 3.61 -14.50
C ILE A 127 6.08 3.96 -15.95
N ASN A 128 4.84 3.78 -16.37
CA ASN A 128 4.40 4.16 -17.70
C ASN A 128 4.17 5.68 -17.70
N PHE A 129 5.27 6.43 -17.80
CA PHE A 129 5.31 7.89 -17.87
C PHE A 129 4.36 8.48 -18.92
N ASN A 130 3.97 7.69 -19.93
CA ASN A 130 3.11 8.14 -21.02
C ASN A 130 1.61 8.16 -20.69
N SER A 131 1.19 7.53 -19.58
CA SER A 131 -0.24 7.40 -19.28
C SER A 131 -0.86 8.66 -18.67
N GLN A 132 -0.07 9.46 -17.92
CA GLN A 132 -0.53 10.68 -17.23
C GLN A 132 0.58 11.76 -17.20
N PRO A 133 0.95 12.35 -18.35
CA PRO A 133 2.18 13.15 -18.50
C PRO A 133 2.19 14.47 -17.70
N GLN A 134 1.03 14.94 -17.24
CA GLN A 134 0.90 16.21 -16.50
C GLN A 134 0.75 16.04 -14.98
N LYS A 135 0.86 14.80 -14.47
CA LYS A 135 0.65 14.52 -13.05
C LYS A 135 1.97 14.18 -12.34
N PRO A 136 2.06 14.44 -11.02
CA PRO A 136 3.20 14.01 -10.22
C PRO A 136 3.45 12.52 -10.37
N VAL A 137 4.71 12.13 -10.53
CA VAL A 137 5.13 10.73 -10.59
C VAL A 137 5.40 10.25 -9.17
N MET A 138 4.85 9.09 -8.83
CA MET A 138 5.06 8.45 -7.55
C MET A 138 5.26 6.95 -7.70
N VAL A 139 6.29 6.43 -7.03
CA VAL A 139 6.44 5.00 -6.77
C VAL A 139 5.61 4.64 -5.55
N MET A 140 4.46 4.00 -5.77
CA MET A 140 3.52 3.65 -4.70
C MET A 140 3.96 2.47 -3.84
N GLU A 141 4.77 1.59 -4.40
CA GLU A 141 5.39 0.48 -3.69
C GLU A 141 6.82 0.34 -4.21
N TYR A 142 7.75 0.82 -3.41
CA TYR A 142 9.14 0.47 -3.57
C TYR A 142 9.47 -0.64 -2.58
N TRP A 143 9.72 -1.85 -3.10
CA TRP A 143 9.97 -3.02 -2.27
C TRP A 143 11.38 -2.98 -1.66
N SER A 144 11.48 -2.69 -0.35
CA SER A 144 12.77 -2.54 0.36
C SER A 144 13.36 -3.87 0.87
N GLY A 145 12.61 -4.94 0.72
CA GLY A 145 12.99 -6.31 1.00
C GLY A 145 11.91 -7.24 0.46
N TRP A 146 11.66 -8.39 1.10
CA TRP A 146 10.67 -9.35 0.63
C TRP A 146 10.13 -10.23 1.77
N PHE A 147 8.94 -10.78 1.58
CA PHE A 147 8.31 -11.69 2.55
C PHE A 147 8.84 -13.11 2.41
N ASP A 148 8.73 -13.89 3.49
CA ASP A 148 9.15 -15.29 3.50
C ASP A 148 7.99 -16.27 3.42
N VAL A 149 8.35 -17.48 2.98
CA VAL A 149 7.46 -18.64 2.87
C VAL A 149 7.99 -19.76 3.75
N TRP A 150 7.07 -20.50 4.38
CA TRP A 150 7.44 -21.67 5.18
C TRP A 150 8.23 -22.69 4.35
N GLY A 151 9.41 -23.08 4.86
CA GLY A 151 10.28 -24.08 4.24
C GLY A 151 11.27 -23.52 3.23
N GLU A 152 11.29 -22.21 3.00
CA GLU A 152 12.27 -21.53 2.15
C GLU A 152 13.29 -20.73 2.98
N HIS A 153 14.33 -20.20 2.33
CA HIS A 153 15.30 -19.35 2.98
C HIS A 153 14.74 -17.94 3.21
N HIS A 154 15.16 -17.32 4.31
CA HIS A 154 14.87 -15.91 4.59
C HIS A 154 15.45 -15.01 3.50
N HIS A 155 14.61 -14.12 2.97
CA HIS A 155 15.04 -13.15 1.97
C HIS A 155 15.81 -12.01 2.62
N VAL A 156 17.04 -11.79 2.17
CA VAL A 156 17.89 -10.67 2.61
C VAL A 156 18.45 -9.97 1.38
N PHE A 157 18.40 -8.64 1.40
CA PHE A 157 18.84 -7.78 0.31
C PHE A 157 19.92 -6.83 0.80
N HIS A 158 20.94 -6.63 -0.03
CA HIS A 158 21.97 -5.64 0.21
C HIS A 158 21.38 -4.23 0.16
N TYR A 159 21.60 -3.44 1.21
CA TYR A 159 21.01 -2.11 1.30
C TYR A 159 21.64 -1.14 0.28
N GLU A 160 22.84 -1.41 -0.22
CA GLU A 160 23.51 -0.60 -1.24
C GLU A 160 22.71 -0.56 -2.56
N ASP A 161 22.13 -1.70 -2.96
CA ASP A 161 21.25 -1.77 -4.14
C ASP A 161 20.01 -0.90 -3.93
N MET A 162 19.48 -0.91 -2.71
CA MET A 162 18.36 -0.07 -2.33
C MET A 162 18.70 1.41 -2.44
N LEU A 163 19.84 1.83 -1.88
CA LEU A 163 20.26 3.24 -1.89
C LEU A 163 20.48 3.78 -3.30
N ASN A 164 21.05 2.98 -4.20
CA ASN A 164 21.28 3.38 -5.59
C ASN A 164 19.96 3.74 -6.29
N VAL A 165 18.95 2.87 -6.17
CA VAL A 165 17.63 3.11 -6.79
C VAL A 165 16.91 4.28 -6.12
N VAL A 166 16.94 4.36 -4.79
CA VAL A 166 16.30 5.46 -4.05
C VAL A 166 16.95 6.80 -4.39
N SER A 167 18.28 6.87 -4.51
CA SER A 167 18.99 8.10 -4.90
C SER A 167 18.51 8.59 -6.26
N GLU A 168 18.42 7.70 -7.25
CA GLU A 168 17.95 8.06 -8.60
C GLU A 168 16.50 8.56 -8.58
N ILE A 169 15.62 7.93 -7.80
CA ILE A 169 14.22 8.35 -7.65
C ILE A 169 14.15 9.77 -7.04
N LEU A 170 14.92 10.02 -5.98
CA LEU A 170 14.94 11.32 -5.29
C LEU A 170 15.57 12.42 -6.17
N GLU A 171 16.65 12.13 -6.88
CA GLU A 171 17.31 13.06 -7.81
C GLU A 171 16.39 13.50 -8.96
N ARG A 172 15.49 12.62 -9.39
CA ARG A 172 14.46 12.91 -10.40
C ARG A 172 13.24 13.64 -9.85
N GLY A 173 13.20 13.94 -8.54
CA GLY A 173 12.05 14.58 -7.88
C GLY A 173 10.80 13.71 -7.84
N ILE A 174 10.96 12.38 -7.95
CA ILE A 174 9.85 11.43 -7.96
C ILE A 174 9.48 11.10 -6.51
N SER A 175 8.19 11.12 -6.20
CA SER A 175 7.71 10.71 -4.87
C SER A 175 7.85 9.20 -4.67
N ILE A 176 8.14 8.75 -3.45
CA ILE A 176 8.38 7.33 -3.16
C ILE A 176 7.68 6.89 -1.87
N ASN A 177 7.13 5.68 -1.88
CA ASN A 177 6.64 4.97 -0.71
C ASN A 177 7.41 3.65 -0.51
N PHE A 178 7.98 3.46 0.68
CA PHE A 178 8.72 2.24 1.06
C PHE A 178 7.76 1.16 1.55
N TYR A 179 7.73 0.04 0.83
CA TYR A 179 6.99 -1.17 1.19
C TYR A 179 8.01 -2.29 1.46
N MET A 180 8.29 -2.74 2.67
CA MET A 180 7.82 -2.22 3.95
C MET A 180 8.90 -1.35 4.57
N PHE A 181 8.53 -0.17 5.08
CA PHE A 181 9.42 0.58 5.98
C PHE A 181 9.57 -0.13 7.34
N HIS A 182 8.49 -0.75 7.81
CA HIS A 182 8.41 -1.66 8.95
C HIS A 182 7.29 -2.66 8.61
N GLY A 183 7.59 -3.95 8.58
CA GLY A 183 6.58 -4.97 8.25
C GLY A 183 5.86 -5.51 9.48
N GLY A 184 6.59 -5.85 10.54
CA GLY A 184 6.02 -6.31 11.81
C GLY A 184 5.68 -7.80 11.80
N THR A 185 4.49 -8.17 12.28
CA THR A 185 4.10 -9.57 12.49
C THR A 185 2.69 -9.84 12.00
N SER A 186 2.50 -10.93 11.25
CA SER A 186 1.19 -11.48 10.90
C SER A 186 0.68 -12.36 12.04
N PHE A 187 0.17 -11.72 13.11
CA PHE A 187 -0.31 -12.43 14.29
C PHE A 187 -1.46 -13.39 14.00
N GLY A 188 -1.58 -14.45 14.80
CA GLY A 188 -2.70 -15.40 14.73
C GLY A 188 -2.73 -16.13 13.39
N PHE A 189 -3.87 -16.05 12.69
CA PHE A 189 -4.10 -16.70 11.39
C PHE A 189 -4.18 -15.69 10.25
N MET A 190 -3.55 -14.53 10.41
CA MET A 190 -3.68 -13.44 9.45
C MET A 190 -2.71 -13.53 8.27
N ASN A 191 -1.76 -14.47 8.29
CA ASN A 191 -0.85 -14.69 7.16
C ASN A 191 -1.63 -15.18 5.94
N GLY A 192 -1.22 -14.72 4.76
CA GLY A 192 -1.76 -15.19 3.49
C GLY A 192 -1.09 -16.48 3.01
N ALA A 193 -1.25 -16.71 1.70
CA ALA A 193 -0.43 -17.62 0.93
C ALA A 193 -0.24 -17.10 -0.50
N MET A 194 0.82 -17.56 -1.16
CA MET A 194 0.99 -17.47 -2.61
C MET A 194 0.61 -18.80 -3.26
N ASP A 195 -0.07 -18.75 -4.40
CA ASP A 195 -0.35 -19.92 -5.24
C ASP A 195 0.02 -19.64 -6.69
N LEU A 196 1.17 -20.18 -7.11
CA LEU A 196 1.66 -20.17 -8.49
C LEU A 196 1.82 -21.62 -9.01
N GLY A 197 0.84 -22.47 -8.70
CA GLY A 197 0.87 -23.91 -9.00
C GLY A 197 1.36 -24.76 -7.82
N THR A 198 1.73 -24.12 -6.72
CA THR A 198 2.00 -24.76 -5.43
C THR A 198 1.62 -23.78 -4.33
N TYR A 199 0.79 -24.24 -3.39
CA TYR A 199 0.33 -23.43 -2.28
C TYR A 199 1.44 -23.23 -1.25
N LYS A 200 1.83 -21.97 -1.06
CA LYS A 200 2.98 -21.55 -0.27
C LYS A 200 2.53 -20.52 0.79
N PRO A 201 2.25 -20.95 2.03
CA PRO A 201 1.86 -20.03 3.10
C PRO A 201 3.04 -19.15 3.52
N GLN A 202 2.80 -17.86 3.71
CA GLN A 202 3.80 -16.97 4.30
C GLN A 202 4.03 -17.29 5.78
N VAL A 203 5.23 -16.99 6.28
CA VAL A 203 5.57 -17.18 7.69
C VAL A 203 4.88 -16.14 8.58
N THR A 204 4.87 -16.38 9.90
CA THR A 204 4.27 -15.45 10.88
C THR A 204 5.03 -14.13 10.96
N SER A 205 6.36 -14.19 10.91
CA SER A 205 7.18 -12.99 10.86
C SER A 205 6.92 -12.25 9.55
N TYR A 206 6.68 -10.95 9.65
CA TYR A 206 6.62 -10.06 8.50
C TYR A 206 7.76 -9.04 8.61
N ASP A 207 8.94 -9.47 9.09
CA ASP A 207 10.16 -8.64 9.17
C ASP A 207 10.48 -7.98 7.83
N TYR A 208 10.29 -8.73 6.74
CA TYR A 208 10.41 -8.29 5.36
C TYR A 208 11.85 -7.91 4.95
N ASP A 209 12.85 -8.07 5.83
CA ASP A 209 14.14 -7.38 5.69
C ASP A 209 13.94 -5.86 5.49
N ALA A 210 12.98 -5.29 6.23
CA ALA A 210 12.63 -3.88 6.17
C ALA A 210 13.71 -3.00 6.85
N PRO A 211 13.74 -1.68 6.59
CA PRO A 211 14.58 -0.75 7.33
C PRO A 211 14.40 -0.88 8.86
N LEU A 212 13.18 -1.02 9.35
CA LEU A 212 12.93 -1.39 10.75
C LEU A 212 12.61 -2.89 10.84
N SER A 213 13.29 -3.60 11.74
CA SER A 213 13.05 -5.03 11.98
C SER A 213 11.61 -5.31 12.43
N GLU A 214 11.22 -6.58 12.50
CA GLU A 214 9.94 -7.02 13.07
C GLU A 214 9.68 -6.44 14.47
N ALA A 215 10.72 -6.29 15.30
CA ALA A 215 10.60 -5.72 16.65
C ALA A 215 10.69 -4.19 16.69
N GLY A 216 10.90 -3.53 15.54
CA GLY A 216 11.04 -2.08 15.42
C GLY A 216 12.47 -1.56 15.62
N ASP A 217 13.48 -2.43 15.58
CA ASP A 217 14.88 -2.02 15.73
C ASP A 217 15.37 -1.28 14.49
N CYS A 218 16.21 -0.26 14.70
CA CYS A 218 16.88 0.44 13.62
C CYS A 218 18.02 -0.44 13.05
N THR A 219 17.86 -0.90 11.82
CA THR A 219 18.89 -1.69 11.13
C THR A 219 19.95 -0.80 10.47
N GLU A 220 21.01 -1.41 9.94
CA GLU A 220 21.97 -0.72 9.08
C GLU A 220 21.28 -0.08 7.86
N LYS A 221 20.30 -0.79 7.28
CA LYS A 221 19.46 -0.31 6.18
C LYS A 221 18.69 0.95 6.55
N TYR A 222 18.13 1.03 7.77
CA TYR A 222 17.50 2.25 8.27
C TYR A 222 18.48 3.42 8.36
N HIS A 223 19.64 3.21 8.99
CA HIS A 223 20.62 4.28 9.17
C HIS A 223 21.15 4.81 7.83
N ALA A 224 21.38 3.92 6.88
CA ALA A 224 21.84 4.29 5.55
C ALA A 224 20.76 5.07 4.78
N LEU A 225 19.50 4.60 4.78
CA LEU A 225 18.37 5.28 4.14
C LEU A 225 18.13 6.67 4.76
N ARG A 226 18.16 6.77 6.09
CA ARG A 226 18.03 8.05 6.80
C ARG A 226 19.11 9.05 6.39
N ASN A 227 20.35 8.59 6.25
CA ASN A 227 21.45 9.44 5.83
C ASN A 227 21.27 9.94 4.39
N LEU A 228 20.85 9.07 3.48
CA LEU A 228 20.55 9.43 2.09
C LEU A 228 19.48 10.51 2.01
N ILE A 229 18.33 10.31 2.67
CA ILE A 229 17.21 11.28 2.65
C ILE A 229 17.65 12.62 3.25
N ARG A 230 18.39 12.59 4.37
CA ARG A 230 18.89 13.82 5.01
C ARG A 230 19.80 14.63 4.07
N VAL A 231 20.72 13.97 3.37
CA VAL A 231 21.60 14.65 2.40
C VAL A 231 20.79 15.16 1.21
N GLY A 232 19.88 14.34 0.67
CA GLY A 232 19.00 14.73 -0.43
C GLY A 232 18.20 16.00 -0.14
N LEU A 233 17.67 16.14 1.07
CA LEU A 233 16.93 17.33 1.53
C LEU A 233 17.81 18.58 1.73
N HIS A 234 19.11 18.42 2.02
CA HIS A 234 20.03 19.55 2.19
C HIS A 234 20.66 20.02 0.88
N SER A 235 20.89 19.12 -0.07
CA SER A 235 21.37 19.46 -1.42
C SER A 235 20.30 20.15 -2.26
N SER A 236 19.04 20.03 -1.86
CA SER A 236 17.91 20.62 -2.54
C SER A 236 17.45 21.94 -1.90
N ASN A 237 17.91 23.05 -2.46
CA ASN A 237 17.21 24.35 -2.39
C ASN A 237 15.85 24.29 -3.15
N PHE A 238 15.05 23.24 -2.99
CA PHE A 238 13.80 23.01 -3.75
C PHE A 238 12.58 23.80 -3.23
N TYR A 239 12.72 24.62 -2.18
CA TYR A 239 11.63 25.44 -1.63
C TYR A 239 11.87 26.96 -1.66
N ASN A 240 12.93 27.43 -2.32
CA ASN A 240 13.14 28.85 -2.59
C ASN A 240 12.98 29.11 -4.10
N ASN A 241 11.73 29.16 -4.58
CA ASN A 241 11.26 29.94 -5.74
C ASN A 241 9.73 29.89 -5.81
#